data_AF-A0A526V6P3-F1
#
_entry.id   AF-A0A526V6P3-F1
#
_cell.length_a   1.000
_cell.length_b   1.000
_cell.length_c   1.000
_cell.angle_alpha   90.00
_cell.angle_beta   90.00
_cell.angle_gamma   90.00
#
_symmetry.space_group_name_H-M   'P 1'
#
loop_
_entity.id
_entity.type
_entity.pdbx_description
1 polymer ?
#
loop_
_entity_poly.entity_id
_entity_poly.type
_entity_poly.pdbx_seq_one_letter_code
_entity_poly.pdbx_strand_id
1 'polypeptide(L)'
;FAETAPSMANAAGLFTWSGAPAVPAAGTLVTGLAASISVNAAMDPSTGGNPTLLRDGGANGAAYVANTGGGASYSTLLVAYGDRLDQPMTFDPAAGVSATSSVSDYAASSIGWFEGVRQQASTASDAKEALASRSAEALSNATGVNVDQEMSLLLDLEHTYQASARMMKTVDDMLTALLNAVG
;
A
#
# COMPACT_ATOMS: atom_id res chain seq x y z
N PHE A 1 28.51 -1.08 -8.26
CA PHE A 1 28.76 -0.85 -9.71
C PHE A 1 29.64 0.37 -9.99
N ALA A 2 30.44 0.84 -9.04
CA ALA A 2 31.38 1.92 -9.31
C ALA A 2 32.55 1.39 -10.14
N GLU A 3 33.02 2.17 -11.10
CA GLU A 3 34.34 1.98 -11.71
C GLU A 3 35.41 2.52 -10.76
N THR A 4 36.48 1.75 -10.61
CA THR A 4 37.59 2.05 -9.72
C THR A 4 38.88 2.02 -10.53
N ALA A 5 39.74 3.01 -10.32
CA ALA A 5 41.04 3.09 -10.98
C ALA A 5 42.12 3.46 -9.95
N PRO A 6 43.36 2.97 -10.10
CA PRO A 6 44.45 3.36 -9.23
C PRO A 6 44.59 4.89 -9.21
N SER A 7 44.71 5.48 -8.01
CA SER A 7 44.89 6.94 -7.79
C SER A 7 43.76 7.86 -8.31
N MET A 8 42.62 7.31 -8.76
CA MET A 8 41.44 8.07 -9.17
C MET A 8 40.30 7.89 -8.19
N ALA A 9 39.38 8.85 -8.15
CA ALA A 9 38.14 8.72 -7.39
C ALA A 9 37.23 7.66 -8.03
N ASN A 10 36.43 6.98 -7.20
CA ASN A 10 35.41 6.06 -7.70
C ASN A 10 34.38 6.83 -8.52
N ALA A 11 34.02 6.27 -9.68
CA ALA A 11 33.08 6.88 -10.61
C ALA A 11 31.89 5.96 -10.88
N ALA A 12 30.75 6.53 -11.27
CA ALA A 12 29.55 5.79 -11.62
C ALA A 12 29.79 4.89 -12.85
N GLY A 13 29.58 3.58 -12.71
CA GLY A 13 29.75 2.60 -13.79
C GLY A 13 28.46 2.34 -14.55
N LEU A 14 27.97 1.09 -14.54
CA LEU A 14 26.75 0.67 -15.27
C LEU A 14 25.53 1.51 -14.91
N PHE A 15 25.35 1.81 -13.62
CA PHE A 15 24.28 2.68 -13.16
C PHE A 15 24.82 4.08 -12.89
N THR A 16 24.11 5.08 -13.39
CA THR A 16 24.37 6.50 -13.20
C THR A 16 23.22 7.17 -12.47
N TRP A 17 23.40 8.43 -12.08
CA TRP A 17 22.42 9.23 -11.36
C TRP A 17 22.67 10.72 -11.63
N SER A 18 21.81 11.60 -11.10
CA SER A 18 21.86 13.05 -11.38
C SER A 18 23.16 13.75 -10.95
N GLY A 19 23.93 13.19 -10.01
CA GLY A 19 25.22 13.72 -9.55
C GLY A 19 26.44 12.97 -10.08
N ALA A 20 26.28 12.15 -11.12
CA ALA A 20 27.41 11.53 -11.81
C ALA A 20 28.40 12.58 -12.36
N PRO A 21 29.70 12.26 -12.47
CA PRO A 21 30.30 10.93 -12.38
C PRO A 21 30.62 10.46 -10.96
N ALA A 22 30.48 11.30 -9.92
CA ALA A 22 30.79 10.90 -8.55
C ALA A 22 29.82 9.82 -8.04
N VAL A 23 30.31 8.93 -7.17
CA VAL A 23 29.47 7.94 -6.48
C VAL A 23 28.98 8.55 -5.16
N PRO A 24 27.68 8.39 -4.80
CA PRO A 24 27.18 8.84 -3.51
C PRO A 24 27.99 8.23 -2.36
N ALA A 25 28.15 8.99 -1.27
CA ALA A 25 28.84 8.50 -0.08
C ALA A 25 28.13 7.26 0.49
N ALA A 26 28.91 6.23 0.84
CA ALA A 26 28.37 5.00 1.41
C ALA A 26 27.66 5.28 2.74
N GLY A 27 26.59 4.53 3.03
CA GLY A 27 25.86 4.62 4.30
C GLY A 27 25.19 5.96 4.58
N THR A 28 25.03 6.82 3.57
CA THR A 28 24.37 8.13 3.71
C THR A 28 23.05 8.13 2.95
N LEU A 29 21.98 8.57 3.60
CA LEU A 29 20.68 8.74 2.95
C LEU A 29 20.71 9.94 1.99
N VAL A 30 20.45 9.68 0.71
CA VAL A 30 20.25 10.72 -0.31
C VAL A 30 18.80 10.64 -0.80
N THR A 31 18.00 11.64 -0.40
CA THR A 31 16.58 11.70 -0.77
C THR A 31 16.40 11.76 -2.28
N GLY A 32 15.54 10.89 -2.83
CA GLY A 32 15.23 10.86 -4.25
C GLY A 32 16.27 10.16 -5.13
N LEU A 33 17.39 9.67 -4.56
CA LEU A 33 18.43 8.98 -5.34
C LEU A 33 17.86 7.81 -6.14
N ALA A 34 17.02 6.97 -5.53
CA ALA A 34 16.42 5.80 -6.18
C ALA A 34 15.65 6.16 -7.47
N ALA A 35 14.97 7.31 -7.51
CA ALA A 35 14.23 7.76 -8.69
C ALA A 35 15.14 8.32 -9.79
N SER A 36 16.38 8.69 -9.45
CA SER A 36 17.36 9.23 -10.39
C SER A 36 18.28 8.18 -11.00
N ILE A 37 18.27 6.93 -10.49
CA ILE A 37 19.11 5.85 -10.98
C ILE A 37 18.69 5.47 -12.40
N SER A 38 19.63 5.46 -13.32
CA SER A 38 19.43 5.05 -14.71
C SER A 38 20.64 4.28 -15.24
N VAL A 39 20.50 3.65 -16.40
CA VAL A 39 21.63 3.01 -17.09
C VAL A 39 22.52 4.10 -17.68
N ASN A 40 23.84 3.93 -17.54
CA ASN A 40 24.81 4.86 -18.09
C ASN A 40 24.80 4.79 -19.62
N ALA A 41 24.53 5.94 -20.27
CA ALA A 41 24.46 6.06 -21.72
C ALA A 41 25.75 5.62 -22.43
N ALA A 42 26.92 5.69 -21.76
CA ALA A 42 28.17 5.19 -22.31
C ALA A 42 28.13 3.68 -22.63
N MET A 43 27.27 2.91 -21.94
CA MET A 43 27.14 1.46 -22.10
C MET A 43 25.86 1.05 -22.87
N ASP A 44 25.02 2.00 -23.27
CA ASP A 44 23.73 1.73 -23.91
C ASP A 44 23.81 1.88 -25.45
N PRO A 45 23.69 0.77 -26.21
CA PRO A 45 23.79 0.81 -27.66
C PRO A 45 22.63 1.59 -28.33
N SER A 46 21.48 1.74 -27.66
CA SER A 46 20.33 2.47 -28.21
C SER A 46 20.56 3.98 -28.26
N THR A 47 21.48 4.48 -27.45
CA THR A 47 21.89 5.90 -27.38
C THR A 47 23.28 6.15 -27.96
N GLY A 48 23.88 5.15 -28.62
CA GLY A 48 25.19 5.24 -29.26
C GLY A 48 26.39 4.86 -28.37
N GLY A 49 26.13 4.29 -27.18
CA GLY A 49 27.13 3.74 -26.28
C GLY A 49 27.69 2.38 -26.73
N ASN A 50 28.69 1.90 -25.99
CA ASN A 50 29.36 0.64 -26.25
C ASN A 50 29.15 -0.36 -25.09
N PRO A 51 28.38 -1.43 -25.28
CA PRO A 51 28.13 -2.42 -24.23
C PRO A 51 29.39 -3.22 -23.83
N THR A 52 30.46 -3.22 -24.63
CA THR A 52 31.71 -3.90 -24.25
C THR A 52 32.38 -3.24 -23.06
N LEU A 53 32.06 -1.98 -22.74
CA LEU A 53 32.53 -1.29 -21.54
C LEU A 53 32.02 -1.94 -20.25
N LEU A 54 30.91 -2.70 -20.30
CA LEU A 54 30.48 -3.50 -19.15
C LEU A 54 31.50 -4.60 -18.83
N ARG A 55 32.10 -5.20 -19.86
CA ARG A 55 33.13 -6.23 -19.73
C ARG A 55 34.49 -5.61 -19.43
N ASP A 56 34.89 -4.58 -20.17
CA ASP A 56 36.25 -4.07 -20.20
C ASP A 56 36.51 -2.92 -19.22
N GLY A 57 35.45 -2.24 -18.76
CA GLY A 57 35.52 -0.97 -18.04
C GLY A 57 35.89 0.20 -18.96
N GLY A 58 35.97 1.39 -18.38
CA GLY A 58 36.43 2.59 -19.08
C GLY A 58 35.32 3.55 -19.48
N ALA A 59 34.11 3.40 -18.95
CA ALA A 59 33.03 4.37 -19.16
C ALA A 59 33.40 5.78 -18.65
N ASN A 60 34.30 5.85 -17.65
CA ASN A 60 34.82 7.12 -17.10
C ASN A 60 36.22 7.48 -17.64
N GLY A 61 36.65 6.86 -18.74
CA GLY A 61 37.92 7.15 -19.42
C GLY A 61 38.98 6.05 -19.27
N ALA A 62 40.12 6.24 -19.93
CA ALA A 62 41.16 5.21 -20.08
C ALA A 62 41.74 4.70 -18.76
N ALA A 63 41.75 5.53 -17.70
CA ALA A 63 42.22 5.12 -16.38
C ALA A 63 41.34 4.03 -15.74
N TYR A 64 40.06 3.96 -16.13
CA TYR A 64 39.07 3.02 -15.58
C TYR A 64 38.93 1.73 -16.39
N VAL A 65 39.79 1.52 -17.40
CA VAL A 65 39.84 0.28 -18.16
C VAL A 65 40.45 -0.82 -17.29
N ALA A 66 39.68 -1.88 -17.05
CA ALA A 66 40.12 -3.04 -16.29
C ALA A 66 40.73 -4.12 -17.20
N ASN A 67 40.23 -4.29 -18.43
CA ASN A 67 40.80 -5.19 -19.43
C ASN A 67 41.96 -4.54 -20.20
N THR A 68 43.04 -4.20 -19.51
CA THR A 68 44.19 -3.48 -20.09
C THR A 68 44.92 -4.28 -21.19
N GLY A 69 44.83 -5.62 -21.15
CA GLY A 69 45.43 -6.51 -22.14
C GLY A 69 44.55 -6.78 -23.37
N GLY A 70 43.32 -6.25 -23.43
CA GLY A 70 42.40 -6.48 -24.54
C GLY A 70 41.98 -7.94 -24.72
N GLY A 71 42.00 -8.74 -23.64
CA GLY A 71 41.67 -10.16 -23.69
C GLY A 71 40.21 -10.39 -24.10
N ALA A 72 39.97 -11.17 -25.15
CA ALA A 72 38.61 -11.45 -25.65
C ALA A 72 37.73 -12.19 -24.62
N SER A 73 38.33 -12.96 -23.72
CA SER A 73 37.64 -13.75 -22.69
C SER A 73 37.70 -13.12 -21.29
N TYR A 74 37.91 -11.80 -21.19
CA TYR A 74 37.95 -11.12 -19.90
C TYR A 74 36.57 -11.15 -19.22
N SER A 75 36.46 -11.81 -18.06
CA SER A 75 35.20 -11.99 -17.33
C SER A 75 35.21 -11.36 -15.92
N THR A 76 36.34 -10.86 -15.47
CA THR A 76 36.55 -10.42 -14.07
C THR A 76 35.54 -9.37 -13.62
N LEU A 77 35.26 -8.35 -14.44
CA LEU A 77 34.27 -7.33 -14.08
C LEU A 77 32.85 -7.88 -13.99
N LEU A 78 32.47 -8.76 -14.93
CA LEU A 78 31.14 -9.37 -14.97
C LEU A 78 30.89 -10.25 -13.73
N VAL A 79 31.87 -11.07 -13.36
CA VAL A 79 31.82 -11.88 -12.14
C VAL A 79 31.75 -10.97 -10.90
N ALA A 80 32.59 -9.94 -10.84
CA ALA A 80 32.59 -9.00 -9.73
C ALA A 80 31.27 -8.22 -9.58
N TYR A 81 30.51 -7.99 -10.65
CA TYR A 81 29.17 -7.41 -10.56
C TYR A 81 28.16 -8.36 -9.93
N GLY A 82 28.21 -9.65 -10.31
CA GLY A 82 27.40 -10.68 -9.68
C GLY A 82 27.70 -10.78 -8.19
N ASP A 83 28.97 -10.94 -7.83
CA ASP A 83 29.38 -11.06 -6.43
C ASP A 83 28.95 -9.86 -5.59
N ARG A 84 29.05 -8.64 -6.14
CA ARG A 84 28.68 -7.40 -5.44
C ARG A 84 27.18 -7.25 -5.16
N LEU A 85 26.31 -7.96 -5.87
CA LEU A 85 24.87 -7.95 -5.55
C LEU A 85 24.58 -8.68 -4.24
N ASP A 86 25.39 -9.69 -3.91
CA ASP A 86 25.27 -10.50 -2.71
C ASP A 86 26.17 -10.02 -1.56
N GLN A 87 27.11 -9.10 -1.82
CA GLN A 87 27.91 -8.50 -0.77
C GLN A 87 27.06 -7.57 0.12
N PRO A 88 27.06 -7.77 1.45
CA PRO A 88 26.38 -6.87 2.36
C PRO A 88 26.96 -5.47 2.33
N MET A 89 26.10 -4.46 2.28
CA MET A 89 26.47 -3.05 2.38
C MET A 89 25.76 -2.38 3.55
N THR A 90 26.38 -1.32 4.08
CA THR A 90 25.79 -0.51 5.15
C THR A 90 24.81 0.50 4.56
N PHE A 91 23.60 0.50 5.10
CA PHE A 91 22.57 1.50 4.85
C PHE A 91 22.51 2.52 5.98
N ASP A 92 22.06 3.72 5.64
CA ASP A 92 21.78 4.75 6.64
C ASP A 92 20.62 4.28 7.56
N PRO A 93 20.76 4.32 8.89
CA PRO A 93 19.69 3.92 9.81
C PRO A 93 18.38 4.70 9.61
N ALA A 94 18.45 5.94 9.10
CA ALA A 94 17.27 6.75 8.81
C ALA A 94 16.50 6.27 7.58
N ALA A 95 17.05 5.36 6.77
CA ALA A 95 16.37 4.82 5.59
C ALA A 95 15.21 3.87 5.95
N GLY A 96 15.09 3.43 7.21
CA GLY A 96 14.01 2.54 7.66
C GLY A 96 14.15 1.09 7.19
N VAL A 97 15.36 0.70 6.81
CA VAL A 97 15.73 -0.64 6.30
C VAL A 97 16.80 -1.26 7.21
N SER A 98 17.06 -2.56 7.08
CA SER A 98 18.15 -3.22 7.81
C SER A 98 19.49 -2.49 7.58
N ALA A 99 20.20 -2.16 8.66
CA ALA A 99 21.42 -1.35 8.62
C ALA A 99 22.55 -1.99 7.80
N THR A 100 22.55 -3.32 7.66
CA THR A 100 23.48 -4.05 6.80
C THR A 100 22.73 -5.14 6.04
N SER A 101 22.73 -5.08 4.72
CA SER A 101 22.08 -6.08 3.86
C SER A 101 22.69 -6.05 2.46
N SER A 102 22.62 -7.16 1.71
CA SER A 102 22.95 -7.18 0.29
C SER A 102 21.79 -6.64 -0.55
N VAL A 103 21.99 -6.43 -1.85
CA VAL A 103 20.89 -5.98 -2.73
C VAL A 103 19.84 -7.09 -2.88
N SER A 104 20.29 -8.35 -2.98
CA SER A 104 19.42 -9.52 -3.07
C SER A 104 18.59 -9.73 -1.80
N ASP A 105 19.22 -9.65 -0.63
CA ASP A 105 18.54 -9.74 0.66
C ASP A 105 17.56 -8.59 0.87
N TYR A 106 17.96 -7.37 0.50
CA TYR A 106 17.10 -6.19 0.59
C TYR A 106 15.86 -6.34 -0.30
N ALA A 107 16.01 -6.80 -1.54
CA ALA A 107 14.89 -7.06 -2.43
C ALA A 107 13.93 -8.13 -1.87
N ALA A 108 14.46 -9.24 -1.35
CA ALA A 108 13.65 -10.28 -0.72
C ALA A 108 12.91 -9.77 0.53
N SER A 109 13.60 -9.00 1.38
CA SER A 109 13.00 -8.41 2.59
C SER A 109 11.90 -7.39 2.28
N SER A 110 12.04 -6.63 1.18
CA SER A 110 11.05 -5.64 0.74
C SER A 110 9.72 -6.30 0.34
N ILE A 111 9.79 -7.46 -0.32
CA ILE A 111 8.62 -8.27 -0.65
C ILE A 111 7.95 -8.75 0.64
N GLY A 112 8.73 -9.28 1.59
CA GLY A 112 8.21 -9.73 2.89
C GLY A 112 7.53 -8.60 3.68
N TRP A 113 8.14 -7.41 3.70
CA TRP A 113 7.56 -6.23 4.33
C TRP A 113 6.25 -5.82 3.67
N PHE A 114 6.21 -5.74 2.34
CA PHE A 114 5.00 -5.35 1.60
C PHE A 114 3.86 -6.37 1.80
N GLU A 115 4.17 -7.66 1.80
CA GLU A 115 3.19 -8.71 2.10
C GLU A 115 2.69 -8.65 3.55
N GLY A 116 3.55 -8.29 4.51
CA GLY A 116 3.14 -8.05 5.89
C GLY A 116 2.16 -6.89 6.01
N VAL A 117 2.42 -5.77 5.32
CA VAL A 117 1.50 -4.63 5.25
C VAL A 117 0.17 -5.03 4.59
N ARG A 118 0.24 -5.80 3.49
CA ARG A 118 -0.96 -6.31 2.81
C ARG A 118 -1.79 -7.22 3.72
N GLN A 119 -1.15 -8.14 4.44
CA GLN A 119 -1.81 -9.04 5.39
C GLN A 119 -2.51 -8.25 6.49
N GLN A 120 -1.82 -7.28 7.10
CA GLN A 120 -2.39 -6.42 8.14
C GLN A 120 -3.61 -5.64 7.62
N ALA A 121 -3.53 -5.08 6.41
CA ALA A 121 -4.64 -4.39 5.77
C ALA A 121 -5.84 -5.32 5.51
N SER A 122 -5.58 -6.55 5.05
CA SER A 122 -6.63 -7.57 4.84
C SER A 122 -7.34 -7.91 6.15
N THR A 123 -6.60 -8.25 7.21
CA THR A 123 -7.20 -8.57 8.51
C THR A 123 -7.98 -7.39 9.09
N ALA A 124 -7.50 -6.16 8.92
CA ALA A 124 -8.23 -4.97 9.32
C ALA A 124 -9.52 -4.76 8.51
N SER A 125 -9.52 -5.11 7.22
CA SER A 125 -10.72 -5.08 6.37
C SER A 125 -11.75 -6.10 6.85
N ASP A 126 -11.34 -7.36 7.06
CA ASP A 126 -12.22 -8.44 7.51
C ASP A 126 -12.86 -8.10 8.87
N ALA A 127 -12.07 -7.56 9.80
CA ALA A 127 -12.56 -7.13 11.11
C ALA A 127 -13.57 -5.98 11.00
N LYS A 128 -13.35 -5.02 10.09
CA LYS A 128 -14.28 -3.91 9.84
C LYS A 128 -15.57 -4.40 9.18
N GLU A 129 -15.51 -5.37 8.28
CA GLU A 129 -16.69 -5.97 7.66
C GLU A 129 -17.54 -6.72 8.69
N ALA A 130 -16.91 -7.54 9.54
CA ALA A 130 -17.60 -8.22 10.63
C ALA A 130 -18.27 -7.23 11.61
N LEU A 131 -17.57 -6.14 11.96
CA LEU A 131 -18.12 -5.08 12.80
C LEU A 131 -19.31 -4.38 12.13
N ALA A 132 -19.21 -4.09 10.83
CA ALA A 132 -20.28 -3.46 10.07
C ALA A 132 -21.53 -4.35 10.02
N SER A 133 -21.36 -5.65 9.73
CA SER A 133 -22.46 -6.62 9.73
C SER A 133 -23.15 -6.69 11.10
N ARG A 134 -22.36 -6.86 12.18
CA ARG A 134 -22.91 -6.92 13.54
C ARG A 134 -23.62 -5.62 13.95
N SER A 135 -23.11 -4.48 13.50
CA SER A 135 -23.73 -3.18 13.77
C SER A 135 -25.05 -3.04 13.00
N ALA A 136 -25.12 -3.52 11.76
CA ALA A 136 -26.32 -3.53 10.96
C ALA A 136 -27.39 -4.45 11.57
N GLU A 137 -27.01 -5.65 12.02
CA GLU A 137 -27.91 -6.57 12.74
C GLU A 137 -28.43 -5.95 14.04
N ALA A 138 -27.55 -5.37 14.85
CA ALA A 138 -27.93 -4.71 16.10
C ALA A 138 -28.90 -3.54 15.86
N LEU A 139 -28.63 -2.73 14.85
CA LEU A 139 -29.52 -1.64 14.45
C LEU A 139 -30.88 -2.18 13.98
N SER A 140 -30.89 -3.20 13.11
CA SER A 140 -32.11 -3.85 12.63
C SER A 140 -32.94 -4.46 13.76
N ASN A 141 -32.30 -5.03 14.78
CA ASN A 141 -32.99 -5.58 15.95
C ASN A 141 -33.55 -4.47 16.86
N ALA A 142 -32.85 -3.33 16.99
CA ALA A 142 -33.29 -2.21 17.82
C ALA A 142 -34.39 -1.37 17.17
N THR A 143 -34.34 -1.19 15.85
CA THR A 143 -35.36 -0.45 15.09
C THR A 143 -36.40 -1.38 14.46
N GLY A 144 -36.24 -2.69 14.66
CA GLY A 144 -37.14 -3.71 14.16
C GLY A 144 -38.50 -3.59 14.82
N VAL A 145 -39.55 -3.52 14.01
CA VAL A 145 -40.93 -3.48 14.49
C VAL A 145 -41.41 -4.92 14.68
N ASN A 146 -41.89 -5.24 15.88
CA ASN A 146 -42.49 -6.54 16.14
C ASN A 146 -43.94 -6.53 15.61
N VAL A 147 -44.17 -7.21 14.48
CA VAL A 147 -45.47 -7.23 13.79
C VAL A 147 -46.57 -7.80 14.68
N ASP A 148 -46.28 -8.77 15.54
CA ASP A 148 -47.29 -9.35 16.44
C ASP A 148 -47.69 -8.33 17.53
N GLN A 149 -46.74 -7.53 17.98
CA GLN A 149 -46.99 -6.47 18.96
C GLN A 149 -47.74 -5.29 18.34
N GLU A 150 -47.38 -4.88 17.13
CA GLU A 150 -48.16 -3.88 16.36
C GLU A 150 -49.56 -4.38 16.01
N MET A 151 -49.72 -5.67 15.68
CA MET A 151 -51.04 -6.26 15.42
C MET A 151 -51.90 -6.30 16.68
N SER A 152 -51.32 -6.64 17.85
CA SER A 152 -52.04 -6.57 19.12
C SER A 152 -52.44 -5.13 19.45
N LEU A 153 -51.56 -4.16 19.20
CA LEU A 153 -51.84 -2.74 19.40
C LEU A 153 -52.93 -2.22 18.45
N LEU A 154 -52.92 -2.66 17.19
CA LEU A 154 -53.94 -2.34 16.20
C LEU A 154 -55.31 -2.93 16.58
N LEU A 155 -55.34 -4.17 17.08
CA LEU A 155 -56.58 -4.79 17.58
C LEU A 155 -57.13 -4.04 18.80
N ASP A 156 -56.28 -3.68 19.76
CA ASP A 156 -56.70 -2.87 20.91
C ASP A 156 -57.21 -1.48 20.47
N LEU A 157 -56.56 -0.86 19.48
CA LEU A 157 -57.01 0.40 18.90
C LEU A 157 -58.37 0.25 18.20
N GLU A 158 -58.58 -0.84 17.47
CA GLU A 158 -59.86 -1.13 16.81
C GLU A 158 -60.98 -1.33 17.85
N HIS A 159 -60.72 -2.10 18.90
CA HIS A 159 -61.68 -2.32 19.98
C HIS A 159 -62.02 -1.03 20.74
N THR A 160 -61.02 -0.18 21.04
CA THR A 160 -61.26 1.12 21.71
C THR A 160 -62.02 2.10 20.81
N TYR A 161 -61.78 2.09 19.49
CA TYR A 161 -62.59 2.85 18.53
C TYR A 161 -64.04 2.36 18.47
N GLN A 162 -64.26 1.04 18.38
CA GLN A 162 -65.60 0.47 18.38
C GLN A 162 -66.35 0.78 19.70
N ALA A 163 -65.66 0.70 20.84
CA ALA A 163 -66.22 1.07 22.14
C ALA A 163 -66.58 2.56 22.19
N SER A 164 -65.72 3.45 21.70
CA SER A 164 -65.97 4.89 21.62
C SER A 164 -67.16 5.22 20.71
N ALA A 165 -67.28 4.54 19.57
CA ALA A 165 -68.42 4.69 18.66
C ALA A 165 -69.74 4.22 19.29
N ARG A 166 -69.72 3.11 20.04
CA ARG A 166 -70.89 2.64 20.82
C ARG A 166 -71.25 3.62 21.93
N MET A 167 -70.28 4.16 22.66
CA MET A 167 -70.52 5.19 23.67
C MET A 167 -71.14 6.45 23.04
N MET A 168 -70.60 6.95 21.93
CA MET A 168 -71.20 8.09 21.21
C MET A 168 -72.64 7.79 20.78
N LYS A 169 -72.90 6.58 20.26
CA LYS A 169 -74.27 6.16 19.91
C LYS A 169 -75.20 6.15 21.13
N THR A 170 -74.75 5.62 22.27
CA THR A 170 -75.57 5.63 23.49
C THR A 170 -75.84 7.04 24.01
N VAL A 171 -74.90 7.97 23.84
CA VAL A 171 -75.09 9.38 24.19
C VAL A 171 -76.10 10.03 23.25
N ASP A 172 -76.01 9.76 21.94
CA ASP A 172 -76.97 10.24 20.93
C ASP A 172 -78.39 9.74 21.20
N ASP A 173 -78.53 8.45 21.54
CA ASP A 173 -79.81 7.83 21.92
C ASP A 173 -80.38 8.50 23.19
N MET A 174 -79.56 8.78 24.21
CA MET A 174 -79.97 9.45 25.45
C MET A 174 -80.34 10.93 25.23
N LEU A 175 -79.62 11.65 24.37
CA LEU A 175 -79.94 13.03 23.99
C LEU A 175 -81.25 13.11 23.22
N THR A 176 -81.49 12.16 22.31
CA THR A 176 -82.75 12.04 21.57
C THR A 176 -83.92 11.75 22.52
N ALA A 177 -83.74 10.85 23.49
CA ALA A 177 -84.75 10.56 24.50
C ALA A 177 -85.08 11.78 25.37
N LEU A 178 -84.06 12.57 25.76
CA LEU A 178 -84.25 13.83 26.49
C LEU A 178 -85.03 14.87 25.67
N LEU A 179 -84.67 15.04 24.38
CA LEU A 179 -85.39 15.95 23.48
C LEU A 179 -86.86 15.55 23.29
N ASN A 180 -87.14 14.25 23.17
CA ASN A 180 -88.51 13.74 23.04
C ASN A 180 -89.34 13.80 24.34
N ALA A 181 -88.71 13.92 25.52
CA ALA A 181 -89.41 14.02 26.80
C ALA A 181 -89.77 15.47 27.19
N VAL A 182 -89.14 16.46 26.55
CA VAL A 182 -89.33 17.90 26.82
C VAL A 182 -90.12 18.61 25.70
N GLY A 183 -90.25 17.97 24.53
CA GLY A 183 -91.19 18.38 23.46
C GLY A 183 -92.54 17.69 23.58
#